data_AF-A0A2V9MMV4-F1
#
_entry.id   AF-A0A2V9MMV4-F1
#
_cell.length_a   1.000
_cell.length_b   1.000
_cell.length_c   1.000
_cell.angle_alpha   90.00
_cell.angle_beta   90.00
_cell.angle_gamma   90.00
#
_symmetry.space_group_name_H-M   'P 1'
#
loop_
_entity.id
_entity.type
_entity.pdbx_description
1 polymer ?
#
loop_
_entity_poly.entity_id
_entity_poly.type
_entity_poly.pdbx_seq_one_letter_code
_entity_poly.pdbx_strand_id
1 'polypeptide(L)'
;MSLPDGLDFLSICLEAGLGLDQSIVRLSQELRISHPALSEELLQVNFEQRAGLARIAAWKSFSDRVDLESVRSFVAMLIQTDRFGTPISKSLGTFSDALRTQRRQKAEELAAKTTVKLVFPLVFFIFPAMGIVVVFPAFITIIRHMEHFLQ
;
A
#
# COMPACT_ATOMS: atom_id res chain seq x y z
N MET A 1 -1.66 -14.16 0.69
CA MET A 1 -1.65 -13.89 -0.76
C MET A 1 -1.64 -12.39 -0.97
N SER A 2 -0.54 -11.86 -1.48
CA SER A 2 -0.45 -10.44 -1.74
C SER A 2 -1.07 -10.09 -3.09
N LEU A 3 -1.56 -8.86 -3.27
CA LEU A 3 -2.17 -8.41 -4.53
C LEU A 3 -1.35 -8.76 -5.81
N PRO A 4 -0.01 -8.69 -5.80
CA PRO A 4 0.81 -9.15 -6.93
C PRO A 4 0.61 -10.62 -7.30
N ASP A 5 0.49 -11.52 -6.31
CA ASP A 5 0.34 -12.96 -6.53
C ASP A 5 -0.99 -13.28 -7.25
N GLY A 6 -2.05 -12.51 -6.96
CA GLY A 6 -3.34 -12.63 -7.64
C GLY A 6 -3.30 -12.13 -9.10
N LEU A 7 -2.50 -11.09 -9.38
CA LEU A 7 -2.32 -10.58 -10.73
C LEU A 7 -1.45 -11.49 -11.59
N ASP A 8 -0.43 -12.14 -11.01
CA ASP A 8 0.35 -13.18 -11.67
C ASP A 8 -0.53 -14.36 -12.09
N PHE A 9 -1.43 -14.81 -11.20
CA PHE A 9 -2.40 -15.85 -11.52
C PHE A 9 -3.33 -15.46 -12.68
N LEU A 10 -3.81 -14.20 -12.69
CA LEU A 10 -4.60 -13.68 -13.81
C LEU A 10 -3.82 -13.65 -15.12
N SER A 11 -2.52 -13.28 -15.09
CA SER A 11 -1.66 -13.29 -16.29
C SER A 11 -1.54 -14.70 -16.87
N ILE A 12 -1.28 -15.70 -16.03
CA ILE A 12 -1.20 -17.11 -16.44
C ILE A 12 -2.53 -17.57 -17.06
N CYS A 13 -3.67 -17.22 -16.47
CA CYS A 13 -4.97 -17.58 -17.02
C CYS A 13 -5.22 -16.94 -18.40
N LEU A 14 -4.86 -15.67 -18.57
CA LEU A 14 -5.01 -14.97 -19.85
C LEU A 14 -4.05 -15.52 -20.92
N GLU A 15 -2.81 -15.86 -20.56
CA GLU A 15 -1.83 -16.51 -21.44
C GLU A 15 -2.28 -17.91 -21.87
N ALA A 16 -2.95 -18.65 -20.98
CA ALA A 16 -3.58 -19.93 -21.27
C ALA A 16 -4.85 -19.81 -22.14
N GLY A 17 -5.22 -18.60 -22.57
CA GLY A 17 -6.34 -18.34 -23.47
C GLY A 17 -7.70 -18.21 -22.76
N LEU A 18 -7.74 -18.16 -21.42
CA LEU A 18 -8.99 -17.82 -20.72
C LEU A 18 -9.33 -16.34 -20.92
N GLY A 19 -10.61 -16.05 -21.16
CA GLY A 19 -11.11 -14.68 -21.14
C GLY A 19 -11.04 -14.09 -19.73
N LEU A 20 -10.86 -12.76 -19.64
CA LEU A 20 -10.73 -12.04 -18.37
C LEU A 20 -11.80 -12.42 -17.34
N ASP A 21 -13.08 -12.45 -17.74
CA ASP A 21 -14.20 -12.76 -16.85
C ASP A 21 -14.07 -14.17 -16.23
N GLN A 22 -13.60 -15.16 -17.01
CA GLN A 22 -13.39 -16.52 -16.50
C GLN A 22 -12.19 -16.59 -15.56
N SER A 23 -11.11 -15.89 -15.90
CA SER A 23 -9.90 -15.79 -15.06
C SER A 23 -10.21 -15.19 -13.69
N ILE A 24 -11.12 -14.21 -13.62
CA ILE A 24 -11.54 -13.57 -12.37
C ILE A 24 -12.39 -14.48 -11.51
N VAL A 25 -13.32 -15.23 -12.11
CA VAL A 25 -14.08 -16.23 -11.36
C VAL A 25 -13.14 -17.27 -10.75
N ARG A 26 -12.11 -17.71 -11.49
CA ARG A 26 -11.09 -18.61 -10.93
C ARG A 26 -10.27 -17.96 -9.82
N LEU A 27 -9.81 -16.73 -10.01
CA LEU A 27 -9.08 -16.00 -8.98
C LEU A 27 -9.94 -15.82 -7.71
N SER A 28 -11.23 -15.54 -7.86
CA SER A 28 -12.15 -15.40 -6.72
C SER A 28 -12.26 -16.71 -5.93
N GLN A 29 -12.28 -17.86 -6.60
CA GLN A 29 -12.32 -19.16 -5.95
C GLN A 29 -11.03 -19.45 -5.17
N GLU A 30 -9.88 -19.12 -5.75
CA GLU A 30 -8.57 -19.26 -5.10
C GLU A 30 -8.46 -18.35 -3.86
N LEU A 31 -8.98 -17.12 -3.96
CA LEU A 31 -8.98 -16.16 -2.86
C LEU A 31 -10.01 -16.48 -1.76
N ARG A 32 -10.93 -17.43 -1.96
CA ARG A 32 -12.03 -17.69 -1.03
C ARG A 32 -11.56 -18.03 0.39
N ILE A 33 -10.43 -18.74 0.52
CA ILE A 33 -9.87 -19.14 1.83
C ILE A 33 -8.95 -18.04 2.39
N SER A 34 -8.16 -17.40 1.53
CA SER A 34 -7.14 -16.43 1.96
C SER A 34 -7.70 -15.02 2.20
N HIS A 35 -8.63 -14.56 1.36
CA HIS A 35 -9.22 -13.21 1.36
C HIS A 35 -10.70 -13.28 0.96
N PRO A 36 -11.59 -13.77 1.84
CA PRO A 36 -12.99 -13.98 1.52
C PRO A 36 -13.71 -12.70 1.08
N ALA A 37 -13.40 -11.55 1.70
CA ALA A 37 -13.99 -10.26 1.31
C ALA A 37 -13.64 -9.85 -0.15
N LEU A 38 -12.40 -10.06 -0.58
CA LEU A 38 -11.98 -9.76 -1.97
C LEU A 38 -12.57 -10.77 -2.96
N SER A 39 -12.72 -12.03 -2.54
CA SER A 39 -13.38 -13.08 -3.32
C SER A 39 -14.83 -12.72 -3.63
N GLU A 40 -15.60 -12.29 -2.62
CA GLU A 40 -16.99 -11.86 -2.79
C GLU A 40 -17.10 -10.64 -3.72
N GLU A 41 -16.23 -9.65 -3.56
CA GLU A 41 -16.22 -8.46 -4.42
C GLU A 41 -15.92 -8.78 -5.89
N LEU A 42 -15.01 -9.73 -6.16
CA LEU A 42 -14.71 -10.18 -7.53
C LEU A 42 -15.86 -11.00 -8.13
N LEU A 43 -16.55 -11.82 -7.33
CA LEU A 43 -17.76 -12.52 -7.76
C LEU A 43 -18.88 -11.53 -8.07
N GLN A 44 -19.01 -10.47 -7.27
CA GLN A 44 -19.99 -9.42 -7.48
C GLN A 44 -19.80 -8.72 -8.84
N VAL A 45 -18.56 -8.46 -9.28
CA VAL A 45 -18.27 -7.96 -10.63
C VAL A 45 -18.83 -8.89 -11.70
N ASN A 46 -18.64 -10.20 -11.54
CA ASN A 46 -19.17 -11.18 -12.48
C ASN A 46 -20.71 -11.17 -12.50
N PHE A 47 -21.35 -11.08 -11.34
CA PHE A 47 -22.81 -10.97 -11.22
C PHE A 47 -23.34 -9.71 -11.91
N GLU A 48 -22.71 -8.55 -11.68
CA GLU A 48 -23.10 -7.28 -12.32
C GLU A 48 -23.01 -7.35 -13.84
N GLN A 49 -21.94 -7.93 -14.38
CA GLN A 49 -21.79 -8.12 -15.82
C GLN A 49 -22.85 -9.08 -16.38
N ARG A 50 -23.16 -10.18 -15.67
CA ARG A 50 -24.22 -11.13 -16.06
C ARG A 50 -25.62 -10.52 -15.96
N ALA A 51 -25.81 -9.54 -15.07
CA ALA A 51 -27.03 -8.76 -14.97
C ALA A 51 -27.17 -7.70 -16.10
N GLY A 52 -26.21 -7.63 -17.03
CA GLY A 52 -26.25 -6.74 -18.18
C GLY A 52 -25.58 -5.38 -17.95
N LEU A 53 -24.90 -5.19 -16.80
CA LEU A 53 -24.12 -3.98 -16.57
C LEU A 53 -22.93 -3.95 -17.52
N ALA A 54 -22.64 -2.78 -18.11
CA ALA A 54 -21.48 -2.61 -18.98
C ALA A 54 -20.20 -2.97 -18.21
N ARG A 55 -19.30 -3.74 -18.85
CA ARG A 55 -18.06 -4.24 -18.23
C ARG A 55 -17.26 -3.15 -17.52
N ILE A 56 -17.06 -2.00 -18.19
CA ILE A 56 -16.35 -0.84 -17.62
C ILE A 56 -17.04 -0.31 -16.35
N ALA A 57 -18.37 -0.27 -16.34
CA ALA A 57 -19.14 0.21 -15.19
C ALA A 57 -19.04 -0.75 -13.99
N ALA A 58 -19.08 -2.07 -14.24
CA ALA A 58 -18.90 -3.09 -13.19
C ALA A 58 -17.51 -2.98 -12.54
N TRP A 59 -16.48 -2.80 -13.36
CA TRP A 59 -15.12 -2.60 -12.86
C TRP A 59 -14.95 -1.32 -12.05
N LYS A 60 -15.59 -0.24 -12.50
CA LYS A 60 -15.59 1.03 -11.76
C LYS A 60 -16.29 0.88 -10.41
N SER A 61 -17.45 0.22 -10.37
CA SER A 61 -18.16 -0.04 -9.12
C SER A 61 -17.33 -0.86 -8.15
N PHE A 62 -16.63 -1.89 -8.63
CA PHE A 62 -15.68 -2.67 -7.82
C PHE A 62 -14.54 -1.82 -7.26
N SER A 63 -13.96 -0.95 -8.07
CA SER A 63 -12.92 -0.03 -7.61
C SER A 63 -13.42 0.93 -6.53
N ASP A 64 -14.66 1.40 -6.64
CA ASP A 64 -15.28 2.31 -5.69
C ASP A 64 -15.61 1.60 -4.36
N ARG A 65 -15.99 0.31 -4.40
CA ARG A 65 -16.30 -0.50 -3.19
C ARG A 65 -15.06 -0.96 -2.43
N VAL A 66 -13.99 -1.36 -3.14
CA VAL A 66 -12.77 -1.86 -2.50
C VAL A 66 -11.88 -0.74 -1.97
N ASP A 67 -11.96 0.46 -2.55
CA ASP A 67 -11.25 1.70 -2.15
C ASP A 67 -9.72 1.56 -1.98
N LEU A 68 -9.09 0.57 -2.64
CA LEU A 68 -7.65 0.39 -2.64
C LEU A 68 -7.01 1.05 -3.87
N GLU A 69 -5.93 1.82 -3.65
CA GLU A 69 -5.20 2.52 -4.71
C GLU A 69 -4.67 1.58 -5.81
N SER A 70 -4.24 0.38 -5.42
CA SER A 70 -3.76 -0.63 -6.35
C SER A 70 -4.89 -1.23 -7.20
N VAL A 71 -6.12 -1.29 -6.66
CA VAL A 71 -7.31 -1.75 -7.38
C VAL A 71 -7.78 -0.67 -8.37
N ARG A 72 -7.79 0.60 -7.95
CA ARG A 72 -8.03 1.74 -8.86
C ARG A 72 -7.10 1.72 -10.07
N SER A 73 -5.80 1.53 -9.81
CA SER A 73 -4.79 1.46 -10.87
C SER A 73 -5.00 0.27 -11.81
N PHE A 74 -5.39 -0.90 -11.28
CA PHE A 74 -5.72 -2.09 -12.08
C PHE A 74 -6.93 -1.87 -12.98
N VAL A 75 -8.01 -1.32 -12.44
CA VAL A 75 -9.24 -1.01 -13.18
C VAL A 75 -8.97 0.04 -14.27
N ALA A 76 -8.18 1.07 -13.97
CA ALA A 76 -7.77 2.06 -14.98
C ALA A 76 -7.01 1.43 -16.15
N MET A 77 -6.12 0.47 -15.87
CA MET A 77 -5.40 -0.30 -16.89
C MET A 77 -6.36 -1.19 -17.71
N LEU A 78 -7.32 -1.86 -17.08
CA LEU A 78 -8.35 -2.65 -17.76
C LEU A 78 -9.21 -1.79 -18.70
N ILE A 79 -9.62 -0.61 -18.26
CA ILE A 79 -10.41 0.32 -19.09
C ILE A 79 -9.60 0.82 -20.28
N GLN A 80 -8.30 1.09 -20.10
CA GLN A 80 -7.42 1.45 -21.22
C GLN A 80 -7.27 0.28 -22.21
N THR A 81 -7.04 -0.94 -21.74
CA THR A 81 -6.86 -2.10 -22.62
C THR A 81 -8.12 -2.45 -23.40
N ASP A 82 -9.30 -2.34 -22.78
CA ASP A 82 -10.60 -2.52 -23.45
C ASP A 82 -10.81 -1.48 -24.57
N ARG A 83 -10.40 -0.22 -24.33
CA ARG A 83 -10.55 0.89 -25.30
C ARG A 83 -9.57 0.84 -26.47
N PHE A 84 -8.37 0.30 -26.27
CA PHE A 84 -7.29 0.27 -27.27
C PHE A 84 -7.07 -1.11 -27.91
N GLY A 85 -7.84 -2.14 -27.51
CA GLY A 85 -7.78 -3.49 -28.10
C GLY A 85 -6.43 -4.20 -27.90
N THR A 86 -5.59 -3.72 -26.98
CA THR A 86 -4.28 -4.31 -26.70
C THR A 86 -4.47 -5.58 -25.87
N PRO A 87 -3.75 -6.69 -26.12
CA PRO A 87 -3.91 -7.92 -25.36
C PRO A 87 -3.75 -7.67 -23.86
N ILE A 88 -4.81 -7.91 -23.09
CA ILE A 88 -4.87 -7.68 -21.64
C ILE A 88 -3.71 -8.40 -20.92
N SER A 89 -3.26 -9.55 -21.44
CA SER A 89 -2.11 -10.31 -20.94
C SER A 89 -0.81 -9.48 -20.92
N LYS A 90 -0.50 -8.73 -21.98
CA LYS A 90 0.74 -7.95 -22.07
C LYS A 90 0.76 -6.75 -21.13
N SER A 91 -0.38 -6.08 -21.00
CA SER A 91 -0.54 -4.95 -20.07
C SER A 91 -0.55 -5.40 -18.61
N LEU A 92 -1.09 -6.59 -18.34
CA LEU A 92 -1.14 -7.16 -17.00
C LEU A 92 0.26 -7.49 -16.46
N GLY A 93 1.13 -8.11 -17.27
CA GLY A 93 2.51 -8.39 -16.86
C GLY A 93 3.29 -7.12 -16.47
N THR A 94 3.19 -6.08 -17.29
CA THR A 94 3.83 -4.77 -17.02
C THR A 94 3.28 -4.13 -15.74
N PHE A 95 1.97 -4.27 -15.51
CA PHE A 95 1.32 -3.75 -14.30
C PHE A 95 1.70 -4.52 -13.03
N SER A 96 1.82 -5.85 -13.10
CA SER A 96 2.30 -6.70 -11.99
C SER A 96 3.72 -6.30 -11.56
N ASP A 97 4.63 -6.07 -12.50
CA ASP A 97 5.99 -5.63 -12.21
C ASP A 97 6.05 -4.22 -11.61
N ALA A 98 5.18 -3.32 -12.08
CA ALA A 98 5.02 -1.99 -11.51
C ALA A 98 4.54 -2.06 -10.05
N LEU A 99 3.59 -2.94 -9.72
CA LEU A 99 3.12 -3.14 -8.35
C LEU A 99 4.17 -3.77 -7.43
N ARG A 100 4.98 -4.72 -7.91
CA ARG A 100 6.12 -5.26 -7.15
C ARG A 100 7.11 -4.14 -6.79
N THR A 101 7.42 -3.29 -7.77
CA THR A 101 8.30 -2.12 -7.59
C THR A 101 7.69 -1.10 -6.62
N GLN A 102 6.40 -0.79 -6.77
CA GLN A 102 5.70 0.14 -5.89
C GLN A 102 5.63 -0.38 -4.45
N ARG A 103 5.43 -1.69 -4.22
CA ARG A 103 5.46 -2.26 -2.87
C ARG A 103 6.82 -2.13 -2.22
N ARG A 104 7.90 -2.34 -2.99
CA ARG A 104 9.27 -2.12 -2.51
C ARG A 104 9.49 -0.65 -2.13
N GLN A 105 9.07 0.28 -2.99
CA GLN A 105 9.17 1.72 -2.72
C GLN A 105 8.30 2.17 -1.53
N LYS A 106 7.06 1.66 -1.39
CA LYS A 106 6.19 1.95 -0.23
C LYS A 106 6.74 1.36 1.06
N ALA A 107 7.37 0.18 1.01
CA ALA A 107 8.08 -0.39 2.16
C ALA A 107 9.29 0.48 2.55
N GLU A 108 10.05 0.98 1.57
CA GLU A 108 11.13 1.94 1.78
C GLU A 108 10.62 3.29 2.31
N GLU A 109 9.48 3.78 1.82
CA GLU A 109 8.85 5.02 2.29
C GLU A 109 8.31 4.89 3.72
N LEU A 110 7.71 3.75 4.07
CA LEU A 110 7.26 3.45 5.43
C LEU A 110 8.45 3.27 6.39
N ALA A 111 9.54 2.63 5.93
CA ALA A 111 10.78 2.55 6.71
C ALA A 111 11.38 3.94 6.94
N ALA A 112 11.44 4.79 5.90
CA ALA A 112 11.92 6.16 6.01
C ALA A 112 11.03 7.04 6.92
N LYS A 113 9.70 6.94 6.81
CA LYS A 113 8.75 7.64 7.69
C LYS A 113 8.79 7.12 9.14
N THR A 114 9.15 5.85 9.37
CA THR A 114 9.34 5.28 10.71
C THR A 114 10.61 5.81 11.37
N THR A 115 11.70 5.98 10.61
CA THR A 115 12.95 6.59 11.11
C THR A 115 12.74 8.03 11.58
N VAL A 116 11.97 8.84 10.85
CA VAL A 116 11.69 10.24 11.25
C VAL A 116 10.87 10.32 12.55
N LYS A 117 9.95 9.37 12.79
CA LYS A 117 9.22 9.26 14.08
C LYS A 117 10.11 8.83 15.25
N LEU A 118 11.23 8.15 15.00
CA LEU A 118 12.21 7.77 16.03
C LEU A 118 13.19 8.91 16.39
N VAL A 119 13.48 9.80 15.44
CA VAL A 119 14.34 10.98 15.69
C VAL A 119 13.68 11.96 16.68
N PHE A 120 12.35 12.09 16.65
CA PHE A 120 11.64 13.03 17.52
C PHE A 120 11.76 12.68 19.03
N PRO A 121 11.49 11.44 19.49
CA PRO A 121 11.80 10.99 20.86
C PRO A 121 13.29 11.09 21.23
N LEU A 122 14.19 10.79 20.28
CA LEU A 122 15.64 10.80 20.51
C LEU A 122 16.14 12.21 20.84
N VAL A 123 15.73 13.21 20.05
CA VAL A 123 16.08 14.62 20.29
C VAL A 123 15.47 15.11 21.61
N PHE A 124 14.22 14.72 21.90
CA PHE A 124 13.55 15.09 23.14
C PHE A 124 14.21 14.50 24.39
N PHE A 125 14.95 13.38 24.30
CA PHE A 125 15.72 12.81 25.42
C PHE A 125 17.16 13.34 25.51
N ILE A 126 17.84 13.53 24.38
CA ILE A 126 19.24 13.99 24.36
C ILE A 126 19.35 15.49 24.71
N PHE A 127 18.44 16.32 24.20
CA PHE A 127 18.47 17.77 24.43
C PHE A 127 18.37 18.16 25.93
N PRO A 128 17.43 17.62 26.73
CA PRO A 128 17.40 17.91 28.17
C PRO A 128 18.61 17.34 28.91
N ALA A 129 19.12 16.17 28.51
CA ALA A 129 20.34 15.60 29.12
C ALA A 129 21.57 16.50 28.91
N MET A 130 21.76 17.04 27.70
CA MET A 130 22.83 18.01 27.44
C MET A 130 22.61 19.33 28.20
N GLY A 131 21.37 19.81 28.28
CA GLY A 131 21.02 20.99 29.08
C GLY A 131 21.40 20.84 30.55
N ILE A 132 21.10 19.67 31.15
CA ILE A 132 21.49 19.37 32.53
C ILE A 132 23.02 19.39 32.67
N VAL A 133 23.77 18.72 31.80
CA VAL A 133 25.24 18.67 31.90
C VAL A 133 25.90 20.05 31.77
N VAL A 134 25.36 20.94 30.93
CA VAL A 134 25.90 22.29 30.75
C VAL A 134 25.50 23.25 31.88
N VAL A 135 24.24 23.19 32.34
CA VAL A 135 23.71 24.09 33.38
C VAL A 135 24.19 23.68 34.78
N PHE A 136 24.40 22.38 35.03
CA PHE A 136 24.82 21.84 36.32
C PHE A 136 26.09 22.49 36.92
N PRO A 137 27.23 22.60 36.20
CA PRO A 137 28.42 23.24 36.76
C PRO A 137 28.24 24.74 36.98
N ALA A 138 27.47 25.42 36.13
CA ALA A 138 27.16 26.85 36.29
C ALA A 138 26.34 27.09 37.56
N PHE A 139 25.36 26.23 37.84
CA PHE A 139 24.52 26.30 39.04
C PHE A 139 25.33 26.05 40.33
N ILE A 140 26.21 25.04 40.33
CA ILE A 140 27.11 24.77 41.47
C ILE A 140 28.06 25.94 41.73
N THR A 141 28.56 26.58 40.67
CA THR A 141 29.47 27.72 40.79
C THR A 141 28.77 28.93 41.42
N ILE A 142 27.53 29.22 41.03
CA ILE A 142 26.74 30.34 41.58
C ILE A 142 26.43 30.12 43.06
N ILE A 143 25.98 28.93 43.47
CA ILE A 143 25.67 28.61 44.87
C ILE A 143 26.92 28.78 45.75
N ARG A 144 28.06 28.25 45.29
CA ARG A 144 29.33 28.38 46.02
C ARG A 144 29.79 29.83 46.16
N HIS A 145 29.56 30.66 45.15
CA HIS A 145 29.87 32.09 45.21
C HIS A 145 28.94 32.85 46.17
N MET A 146 27.66 32.49 46.24
CA MET A 146 26.73 33.07 47.19
C MET A 146 27.05 32.72 48.65
N GLU A 147 27.41 31.47 48.94
CA GLU A 147 27.79 31.05 50.31
C GLU A 147 29.04 31.77 50.81
N HIS A 148 30.03 32.03 49.94
CA HIS A 148 31.21 32.81 50.29
C HIS A 148 30.89 34.30 50.52
N PHE A 149 29.80 34.84 49.97
CA PHE A 149 29.40 36.23 50.16
C PHE A 149 28.53 36.45 51.41
N LEU A 150 27.97 35.37 51.96
CA LEU A 150 27.11 35.39 53.14
C LEU A 150 27.86 35.05 54.45
N GLN A 151 29.19 34.84 54.37
CA GLN A 151 30.13 34.67 55.48
C GLN A 151 31.07 35.87 55.58
#